data_AF-A0A957Y5Z3-F1
#
_entry.id   AF-A0A957Y5Z3-F1
#
_cell.length_a   1.000
_cell.length_b   1.000
_cell.length_c   1.000
_cell.angle_alpha   90.00
_cell.angle_beta   90.00
_cell.angle_gamma   90.00
#
_symmetry.space_group_name_H-M   'P 1'
#
loop_
_entity.id
_entity.type
_entity.pdbx_description
1 polymer ?
#
loop_
_entity_poly.entity_id
_entity_poly.type
_entity_poly.pdbx_seq_one_letter_code
_entity_poly.pdbx_strand_id
1 'polypeptide(L)'
;MRRPRVPIGLPIAIVLLLILGIIAMNLIPAVVPEAVLNRNVLLSAIPFILIFIAILLTYIMLIVIVATAINDLVNPRLYTWVMRVIIACVIIGILGMFQSIAMPLYTRGFQLLFIATLSYILWSHVRPARVVERPPAVDAAA
;
A
#
# COMPACT_ATOMS: atom_id res chain seq x y z
N MET A 1 -25.70 -5.00 -1.11
CA MET A 1 -24.53 -4.09 -1.04
C MET A 1 -23.78 -4.14 -2.37
N ARG A 2 -23.55 -3.01 -3.04
CA ARG A 2 -22.83 -2.98 -4.33
C ARG A 2 -21.34 -3.23 -4.08
N ARG A 3 -20.81 -4.35 -4.60
CA ARG A 3 -19.36 -4.61 -4.63
C ARG A 3 -18.70 -3.46 -5.39
N PRO A 4 -17.75 -2.70 -4.80
CA PRO A 4 -17.00 -1.71 -5.54
C PRO A 4 -16.31 -2.41 -6.71
N ARG A 5 -16.66 -2.03 -7.93
CA ARG A 5 -16.05 -2.57 -9.14
C ARG A 5 -14.76 -1.82 -9.36
N VAL A 6 -13.63 -2.53 -9.43
CA VAL A 6 -12.36 -1.92 -9.85
C VAL A 6 -12.59 -1.33 -11.25
N PRO A 7 -12.35 -0.04 -11.47
CA PRO A 7 -12.54 0.56 -12.78
C PRO A 7 -11.53 -0.06 -13.75
N ILE A 8 -12.01 -0.61 -14.87
CA ILE A 8 -11.20 -1.31 -15.88
C ILE A 8 -10.09 -0.40 -16.45
N GLY A 9 -10.29 0.92 -16.43
CA GLY A 9 -9.27 1.88 -16.86
C GLY A 9 -8.01 1.90 -15.98
N LEU A 10 -8.10 1.46 -14.72
CA LEU A 10 -6.98 1.48 -13.78
C LEU A 10 -5.86 0.48 -14.14
N PRO A 11 -6.12 -0.83 -14.38
CA PRO A 11 -5.08 -1.74 -14.83
C PRO A 11 -4.49 -1.35 -16.19
N ILE A 12 -5.31 -0.77 -17.09
CA ILE A 12 -4.81 -0.25 -18.38
C ILE A 12 -3.82 0.89 -18.14
N ALA A 13 -4.16 1.85 -17.27
CA ALA A 13 -3.28 2.96 -16.93
C ALA A 13 -1.97 2.48 -16.27
N ILE A 14 -2.02 1.49 -15.37
CA ILE A 14 -0.84 0.88 -14.77
C ILE A 14 0.09 0.32 -15.85
N VAL A 15 -0.46 -0.53 -16.74
CA VAL A 15 0.33 -1.18 -17.79
C VAL A 15 0.93 -0.15 -18.74
N LEU A 16 0.14 0.84 -19.15
CA LEU A 16 0.58 1.91 -20.04
C LEU A 16 1.70 2.75 -19.43
N LEU A 17 1.58 3.17 -18.17
CA LEU A 17 2.62 3.91 -17.46
C LEU A 17 3.89 3.09 -17.27
N LEU A 18 3.77 1.79 -17.02
CA LEU A 18 4.91 0.90 -16.84
C LEU A 18 5.66 0.69 -18.16
N ILE A 19 4.94 0.50 -19.27
CA ILE A 19 5.52 0.43 -20.62
C ILE A 19 6.22 1.76 -20.94
N LEU A 20 5.56 2.90 -20.75
CA LEU A 20 6.14 4.23 -20.97
C LEU A 20 7.39 4.47 -20.12
N GLY A 21 7.36 4.07 -18.84
CA GLY A 21 8.51 4.19 -17.94
C GLY A 21 9.71 3.37 -18.40
N ILE A 22 9.49 2.12 -18.83
CA ILE A 22 10.54 1.25 -19.36
C ILE A 22 11.08 1.79 -20.70
N ILE A 23 10.21 2.28 -21.59
CA ILE A 23 10.63 2.90 -22.84
C ILE A 23 11.46 4.15 -22.54
N ALA A 24 11.00 5.04 -21.66
CA ALA A 24 11.71 6.26 -21.28
C ALA A 24 13.09 5.96 -20.68
N MET A 25 13.21 4.90 -19.87
CA MET A 25 14.46 4.49 -19.25
C MET A 25 15.53 4.11 -20.28
N ASN A 26 15.12 3.53 -21.41
CA ASN A 26 16.03 3.14 -22.49
C ASN A 26 16.20 4.23 -23.56
N LEU A 27 15.13 4.97 -23.86
CA LEU A 27 15.09 5.93 -24.97
C LEU A 27 15.78 7.26 -24.61
N ILE A 28 15.59 7.77 -23.39
CA ILE A 28 16.14 9.07 -22.99
C ILE A 28 17.68 9.06 -23.08
N PRO A 29 18.41 8.06 -22.52
CA PRO A 29 19.86 7.99 -22.67
C PRO A 29 20.33 7.78 -24.12
N ALA A 30 19.50 7.16 -24.97
CA ALA A 30 19.85 6.89 -26.36
C ALA A 30 19.74 8.13 -27.27
N VAL A 31 18.85 9.08 -26.93
CA VAL A 31 18.56 10.26 -27.76
C VAL A 31 19.17 11.54 -27.19
N VAL A 32 19.42 11.60 -25.88
CA VAL A 32 19.89 12.80 -25.20
C VAL A 32 21.36 12.65 -24.79
N PRO A 33 22.24 13.61 -25.16
CA PRO A 33 23.64 13.58 -24.73
C PRO A 33 23.79 13.58 -23.19
N GLU A 34 24.76 12.83 -22.68
CA GLU A 34 25.01 12.70 -21.24
C GLU A 34 25.26 14.05 -20.53
N ALA A 35 25.87 15.01 -21.25
CA ALA A 35 26.13 16.36 -20.73
C ALA A 35 24.84 17.14 -20.38
N VAL A 36 23.73 16.85 -21.07
CA VAL A 36 22.42 17.47 -20.83
C VAL A 36 21.68 16.73 -19.72
N LEU A 37 21.76 15.39 -19.68
CA LEU A 37 21.16 14.55 -18.64
C LEU A 37 21.68 14.89 -17.23
N ASN A 38 22.99 15.09 -17.10
CA ASN A 38 23.60 15.39 -15.80
C ASN A 38 23.28 16.81 -15.29
N ARG A 39 22.96 17.73 -16.21
CA ARG A 39 22.54 19.10 -15.86
C ARG A 39 21.05 19.19 -15.54
N ASN A 40 20.24 18.31 -16.12
CA ASN A 40 18.78 18.36 -16.03
C ASN A 40 18.22 17.17 -15.24
N VAL A 41 18.22 17.31 -13.90
CA VAL A 41 17.69 16.31 -12.96
C VAL A 41 16.23 15.93 -13.25
N LEU A 42 15.41 16.88 -13.74
CA LEU A 42 14.02 16.60 -14.10
C LEU A 42 13.91 15.57 -15.23
N LEU A 43 14.79 15.64 -16.23
CA LEU A 43 14.77 14.75 -17.38
C LEU A 43 15.16 13.32 -17.00
N SER A 44 16.16 13.17 -16.12
CA SER A 44 16.58 11.87 -15.59
C SER A 44 15.56 11.27 -14.62
N ALA A 45 14.73 12.09 -13.98
CA ALA A 45 13.67 11.63 -13.08
C ALA A 45 12.42 11.09 -13.78
N ILE A 46 12.18 11.43 -15.06
CA ILE A 46 10.99 10.99 -15.83
C ILE A 46 10.74 9.47 -15.75
N PRO A 47 11.70 8.58 -16.11
CA PRO A 47 11.46 7.15 -16.08
C PRO A 47 11.18 6.64 -14.67
N PHE A 48 11.88 7.17 -13.67
CA PHE A 48 11.67 6.84 -12.26
C PHE A 48 10.25 7.20 -11.80
N ILE A 49 9.78 8.42 -12.10
CA ILE A 49 8.44 8.88 -11.71
C ILE A 49 7.35 8.03 -12.37
N LEU A 50 7.49 7.71 -13.66
CA LEU A 50 6.50 6.89 -14.38
C LEU A 50 6.36 5.49 -13.76
N ILE A 51 7.49 4.83 -13.49
CA ILE A 51 7.50 3.50 -12.87
C ILE A 51 6.96 3.57 -11.44
N PHE A 52 7.37 4.59 -10.67
CA PHE A 52 6.91 4.79 -9.30
C PHE A 52 5.39 4.97 -9.23
N ILE A 53 4.81 5.81 -10.09
CA ILE A 53 3.35 6.00 -10.17
C ILE A 53 2.66 4.68 -10.54
N ALA A 54 3.20 3.90 -11.48
CA ALA A 54 2.65 2.60 -11.84
C ALA A 54 2.62 1.63 -10.63
N ILE A 55 3.69 1.58 -9.84
CA ILE A 55 3.76 0.79 -8.61
C ILE A 55 2.72 1.27 -7.58
N LEU A 56 2.61 2.59 -7.37
CA LEU A 56 1.62 3.16 -6.45
C LEU A 56 0.18 2.81 -6.87
N LEU A 57 -0.15 2.96 -8.15
CA LEU A 57 -1.48 2.58 -8.67
C LEU A 57 -1.75 1.09 -8.51
N THR A 58 -0.73 0.24 -8.73
CA THR A 58 -0.83 -1.21 -8.49
C THR A 58 -1.13 -1.50 -7.03
N TYR A 59 -0.47 -0.80 -6.11
CA TYR A 59 -0.69 -0.98 -4.69
C TYR A 59 -2.09 -0.51 -4.25
N ILE A 60 -2.56 0.63 -4.77
CA ILE A 60 -3.94 1.11 -4.54
C ILE A 60 -4.96 0.10 -5.06
N MET A 61 -4.72 -0.48 -6.25
CA MET A 61 -5.57 -1.52 -6.80
C MET A 61 -5.64 -2.75 -5.89
N LEU A 62 -4.48 -3.19 -5.36
CA LEU A 62 -4.41 -4.29 -4.40
C LEU A 62 -5.26 -3.98 -3.15
N ILE A 63 -5.16 -2.77 -2.60
CA ILE A 63 -5.97 -2.34 -1.44
C ILE A 63 -7.46 -2.46 -1.75
N VAL A 64 -7.90 -1.96 -2.90
CA VAL A 64 -9.32 -2.04 -3.30
C VAL A 64 -9.75 -3.50 -3.45
N ILE A 65 -8.94 -4.35 -4.10
CA ILE A 65 -9.28 -5.77 -4.28
C ILE A 65 -9.43 -6.46 -2.93
N VAL A 66 -8.44 -6.31 -2.03
CA VAL A 66 -8.47 -6.94 -0.70
C VAL A 66 -9.64 -6.43 0.13
N ALA A 67 -9.83 -5.11 0.20
CA ALA A 67 -10.93 -4.51 0.93
C ALA A 67 -12.28 -5.03 0.38
N THR A 68 -12.49 -5.00 -0.93
CA THR A 68 -13.76 -5.46 -1.51
C THR A 68 -14.02 -6.96 -1.37
N ALA A 69 -12.96 -7.78 -1.38
CA ALA A 69 -13.08 -9.22 -1.24
C ALA A 69 -13.39 -9.66 0.20
N ILE A 70 -12.87 -8.94 1.19
CA ILE A 70 -12.85 -9.38 2.60
C ILE A 70 -13.71 -8.48 3.53
N ASN A 71 -14.20 -7.33 3.03
CA ASN A 71 -15.09 -6.45 3.78
C ASN A 71 -16.31 -7.19 4.34
N ASP A 72 -16.67 -6.86 5.57
CA ASP A 72 -17.80 -7.41 6.32
C ASP A 72 -17.72 -8.93 6.60
N LEU A 73 -16.65 -9.62 6.17
CA LEU A 73 -16.40 -11.03 6.44
C LEU A 73 -15.50 -11.26 7.66
N VAL A 74 -14.72 -10.25 8.06
CA VAL A 74 -13.75 -10.40 9.16
C VAL A 74 -14.42 -10.23 10.51
N ASN A 75 -14.23 -11.21 11.40
CA ASN A 75 -14.63 -11.10 12.79
C ASN A 75 -13.94 -9.87 13.46
N PRO A 76 -14.67 -8.99 14.15
CA PRO A 76 -14.11 -7.82 14.85
C PRO A 76 -12.94 -8.15 15.79
N ARG A 77 -12.97 -9.31 16.46
CA ARG A 77 -11.88 -9.75 17.34
C ARG A 77 -10.62 -10.08 16.56
N LEU A 78 -10.74 -10.72 15.40
CA LEU A 78 -9.61 -11.04 14.53
C LEU A 78 -9.04 -9.76 13.93
N TYR A 79 -9.91 -8.86 13.45
CA TYR A 79 -9.50 -7.57 12.90
C TYR A 79 -8.64 -6.76 13.89
N THR A 80 -9.11 -6.65 15.13
CA THR A 80 -8.40 -5.93 16.19
C THR A 80 -7.09 -6.61 16.60
N TRP A 81 -7.06 -7.95 16.64
CA TRP A 81 -5.83 -8.70 16.92
C TRP A 81 -4.76 -8.48 15.86
N VAL A 82 -5.11 -8.66 14.57
CA VAL A 82 -4.19 -8.43 13.46
C VAL A 82 -3.67 -7.00 13.47
N MET A 83 -4.55 -6.03 13.74
CA MET A 83 -4.14 -4.64 13.83
C MET A 83 -3.12 -4.37 14.94
N ARG A 84 -3.30 -4.97 16.12
CA ARG A 84 -2.34 -4.85 17.24
C ARG A 84 -0.98 -5.46 16.90
N VAL A 85 -0.96 -6.61 16.23
CA VAL A 85 0.28 -7.25 15.79
C VAL A 85 1.03 -6.35 14.80
N ILE A 86 0.32 -5.80 13.81
CA ILE A 86 0.90 -4.87 12.83
C ILE A 86 1.50 -3.64 13.55
N ILE A 87 0.77 -3.02 14.47
CA ILE A 87 1.25 -1.88 15.25
C ILE A 87 2.49 -2.26 16.08
N ALA A 88 2.50 -3.43 16.71
CA ALA A 88 3.66 -3.91 17.44
C ALA A 88 4.89 -4.06 16.52
N CYS A 89 4.71 -4.60 15.31
CA CYS A 89 5.79 -4.68 14.30
C CYS A 89 6.29 -3.30 13.88
N VAL A 90 5.41 -2.31 13.73
CA VAL A 90 5.80 -0.92 13.45
C VAL A 90 6.69 -0.39 14.58
N ILE A 91 6.28 -0.56 15.85
CA ILE A 91 7.05 -0.11 17.01
C ILE A 91 8.42 -0.81 17.05
N ILE A 92 8.46 -2.13 16.88
CA ILE A 92 9.71 -2.90 16.85
C ILE A 92 10.63 -2.44 15.71
N GLY A 93 10.07 -2.18 14.52
CA GLY A 93 10.82 -1.68 13.37
C GLY A 93 11.45 -0.31 13.62
N ILE A 94 10.67 0.61 14.21
CA ILE A 94 11.15 1.93 14.66
C ILE A 94 12.30 1.74 15.66
N LEU A 95 12.08 0.97 16.73
CA LEU A 95 13.13 0.74 17.74
C LEU A 95 14.40 0.14 17.14
N GLY A 96 14.28 -0.75 16.16
CA GLY A 96 15.42 -1.31 15.43
C GLY A 96 16.16 -0.29 14.55
N MET A 97 15.45 0.62 13.90
CA MET A 97 16.07 1.72 13.13
C MET A 97 16.81 2.71 14.03
N PHE A 98 16.29 3.02 15.21
CA PHE A 98 16.85 4.03 16.11
C PHE A 98 17.96 3.50 17.03
N GLN A 99 18.53 2.32 16.75
CA GLN A 99 19.73 1.85 17.46
C GLN A 99 20.98 2.49 16.86
N SER A 100 21.69 3.30 17.65
CA SER A 100 22.88 4.05 17.22
C SER A 100 24.13 3.21 16.96
N ILE A 101 24.10 1.89 17.26
CA ILE A 101 25.32 1.07 17.40
C ILE A 101 25.41 -0.04 16.33
N ALA A 102 24.32 -0.42 15.66
CA ALA A 102 24.29 -1.59 14.77
C ALA A 102 23.63 -1.31 13.40
N MET A 103 24.43 -1.07 12.36
CA MET A 103 23.98 -0.92 10.97
C MET A 103 23.11 -2.09 10.44
N PRO A 104 23.37 -3.37 10.80
CA PRO A 104 22.48 -4.47 10.39
C PRO A 104 21.08 -4.36 10.98
N LEU A 105 20.96 -3.81 12.20
CA LEU A 105 19.68 -3.65 12.88
C LEU A 105 18.88 -2.50 12.29
N TYR A 106 19.54 -1.45 11.83
CA TYR A 106 18.92 -0.39 11.03
C TYR A 106 18.25 -0.94 9.76
N THR A 107 18.99 -1.75 8.97
CA THR A 107 18.48 -2.28 7.70
C THR A 107 17.30 -3.22 7.91
N ARG A 108 17.40 -4.13 8.89
CA ARG A 108 16.31 -5.05 9.24
C ARG A 108 15.11 -4.32 9.85
N GLY A 109 15.36 -3.31 10.70
CA GLY A 109 14.33 -2.45 11.28
C GLY A 109 13.57 -1.68 10.20
N PHE A 110 14.27 -1.14 9.21
CA PHE A 110 13.67 -0.48 8.05
C PHE A 110 12.80 -1.43 7.23
N GLN A 111 13.29 -2.64 6.91
CA GLN A 111 12.51 -3.63 6.17
C GLN A 111 11.25 -4.05 6.93
N LEU A 112 11.37 -4.32 8.23
CA LEU A 112 10.23 -4.65 9.09
C LEU A 112 9.23 -3.50 9.14
N LEU A 113 9.69 -2.27 9.35
CA LEU A 113 8.86 -1.07 9.38
C LEU A 113 8.15 -0.86 8.04
N PHE A 114 8.86 -1.02 6.92
CA PHE A 114 8.31 -0.88 5.58
C PHE A 114 7.18 -1.89 5.34
N ILE A 115 7.41 -3.17 5.61
CA ILE A 115 6.40 -4.23 5.45
C ILE A 115 5.22 -3.99 6.40
N ALA A 116 5.48 -3.63 7.66
CA ALA A 116 4.44 -3.35 8.64
C ALA A 116 3.60 -2.13 8.23
N THR A 117 4.22 -1.09 7.67
CA THR A 117 3.53 0.10 7.18
C THR A 117 2.64 -0.21 5.98
N LEU A 118 3.14 -0.98 5.01
CA LEU A 118 2.31 -1.44 3.90
C LEU A 118 1.13 -2.29 4.42
N SER A 119 1.42 -3.27 5.28
CA SER A 119 0.38 -4.12 5.89
C SER A 119 -0.66 -3.29 6.66
N TYR A 120 -0.22 -2.25 7.38
CA TYR A 120 -1.10 -1.32 8.08
C TYR A 120 -2.01 -0.56 7.13
N ILE A 121 -1.45 0.04 6.08
CA ILE A 121 -2.22 0.75 5.06
C ILE A 121 -3.24 -0.20 4.42
N LEU A 122 -2.83 -1.41 4.07
CA LEU A 122 -3.73 -2.40 3.48
C LEU A 122 -4.86 -2.81 4.44
N TRP A 123 -4.51 -3.20 5.68
CA TRP A 123 -5.46 -3.72 6.66
C TRP A 123 -6.43 -2.66 7.17
N SER A 124 -5.99 -1.41 7.33
CA SER A 124 -6.83 -0.30 7.78
C SER A 124 -7.97 0.06 6.81
N HIS A 125 -7.91 -0.40 5.56
CA HIS A 125 -8.98 -0.24 4.58
C HIS A 125 -10.03 -1.37 4.62
N VAL A 126 -9.76 -2.45 5.37
CA VAL A 126 -10.72 -3.56 5.55
C VAL A 126 -11.72 -3.19 6.65
N ARG A 127 -13.01 -3.40 6.38
CA ARG A 127 -14.10 -3.15 7.33
C ARG A 127 -14.49 -4.47 8.02
N PRO A 128 -14.48 -4.52 9.37
CA PRO A 128 -14.93 -5.71 10.10
C PRO A 128 -16.44 -5.88 10.01
N ALA A 129 -16.90 -7.12 10.20
CA ALA A 129 -18.33 -7.47 10.23
C ALA A 129 -19.05 -6.67 11.34
N ARG A 130 -20.21 -6.09 11.01
CA ARG A 130 -21.02 -5.38 12.00
C ARG A 130 -21.62 -6.38 12.98
N VAL A 131 -21.42 -6.13 14.27
CA VAL A 131 -22.21 -6.80 15.31
C VAL A 131 -23.61 -6.19 15.24
N VAL A 132 -24.59 -6.96 14.81
CA VAL A 132 -26.00 -6.54 14.88
C VAL A 132 -26.38 -6.59 16.36
N GLU A 133 -26.36 -5.44 17.03
CA GLU A 133 -26.99 -5.31 18.35
C GLU A 133 -28.47 -5.66 18.17
N ARG A 134 -28.90 -6.77 18.78
CA ARG A 134 -30.31 -7.13 18.84
C ARG A 134 -31.00 -6.01 19.64
N PRO A 135 -32.06 -5.36 19.12
CA PRO A 135 -32.79 -4.38 19.90
C PRO A 135 -33.26 -5.03 21.21
N PRO A 136 -33.25 -4.29 22.34
CA PRO A 136 -33.74 -4.83 23.59
C PRO A 136 -35.13 -5.42 23.33
N ALA A 137 -35.33 -6.66 23.78
CA ALA A 137 -36.64 -7.28 23.73
C ALA A 137 -37.60 -6.27 24.34
N VAL A 138 -38.59 -5.83 23.55
CA VAL A 138 -39.73 -5.13 24.13
C VAL A 138 -40.39 -6.19 24.99
N ASP A 139 -40.00 -6.21 26.26
CA ASP A 139 -40.55 -7.11 27.25
C ASP A 139 -42.07 -6.98 27.20
N ALA A 140 -42.69 -8.15 27.14
CA ALA A 140 -44.11 -8.37 27.12
C ALA A 140 -44.85 -7.42 28.09
N ALA A 141 -45.47 -6.39 27.54
CA ALA A 141 -46.51 -5.61 28.19
C ALA A 141 -47.83 -5.95 27.50
N ALA A 142 -48.39 -7.11 27.84
CA ALA A 142 -49.80 -7.47 27.63
C ALA A 142 -50.19 -8.51 28.68
#